data_AF-A0A7C3PEN7-F1
#
_entry.id   AF-A0A7C3PEN7-F1
#
_cell.length_a   1.000
_cell.length_b   1.000
_cell.length_c   1.000
_cell.angle_alpha   90.00
_cell.angle_beta   90.00
_cell.angle_gamma   90.00
#
_symmetry.space_group_name_H-M   'P 1'
#
loop_
_entity.id
_entity.type
_entity.pdbx_description
1 polymer ?
#
loop_
_entity_poly.entity_id
_entity_poly.type
_entity_poly.pdbx_seq_one_letter_code
_entity_poly.pdbx_strand_id
1 'polypeptide(L)'
;MRLRAHPSRGLRTAGVSLLAGVLLLASPPPPRQTPPAGFSEPGWARQKVHETKLLESVRADSCRDHHRLLTSQPHLAGTAGNFQVSQYILDRFREYGLEAEFAEYEVLLAYPEEIRVEIVAPERVVLANPEPADPLDPLTDVSRTPVAQLPWNAYSPDADFEAPVVYANHGRPEDFRQLEALGVSLQGKIALLRYFQGYRGGKSYEAEKYGVAGILVYSDPMEDGYFQGDVWPDGPWGPPGHLQRGANVYDFLVPGDPLTPGWPSTPEAKRIPPEESRILPKIPMVPLSARDAAEVLRRLGGPAVPPGWQGALPFTYHLGDDRLRVRLVNRQRRVRTKIRNVIG
;
A
#
# COMPACT_ATOMS: atom_id res chain seq x y z
N MET A 1 67.71 29.93 43.57
CA MET A 1 68.83 28.95 43.65
C MET A 1 69.50 28.88 42.27
N ARG A 2 70.18 29.94 41.82
CA ARG A 2 71.65 30.09 41.68
C ARG A 2 72.42 28.81 41.33
N LEU A 3 72.97 28.78 40.12
CA LEU A 3 74.30 28.25 39.70
C LEU A 3 74.56 28.84 38.29
N ARG A 4 75.29 29.96 38.17
CA ARG A 4 76.74 30.15 37.87
C ARG A 4 77.18 29.80 36.43
N ALA A 5 77.80 30.81 35.80
CA ALA A 5 78.48 30.90 34.49
C ALA A 5 79.75 30.02 34.40
N HIS A 6 80.50 29.79 33.31
CA HIS A 6 80.93 30.46 32.04
C HIS A 6 81.77 29.40 31.23
N PRO A 7 82.50 29.65 30.11
CA PRO A 7 82.32 30.48 28.91
C PRO A 7 82.61 29.74 27.56
N SER A 8 82.34 30.46 26.45
CA SER A 8 82.81 30.38 25.05
C SER A 8 83.81 29.29 24.58
N ARG A 9 83.55 28.73 23.38
CA ARG A 9 84.53 28.61 22.27
C ARG A 9 83.89 28.13 20.95
N GLY A 10 84.12 28.90 19.89
CA GLY A 10 84.55 28.37 18.58
C GLY A 10 83.50 27.90 17.58
N LEU A 11 83.21 28.76 16.61
CA LEU A 11 82.67 28.43 15.28
C LEU A 11 83.41 27.24 14.65
N ARG A 12 82.66 26.25 14.15
CA ARG A 12 82.96 25.57 12.88
C ARG A 12 81.66 25.31 12.12
N THR A 13 81.52 26.03 11.02
CA THR A 13 80.52 25.85 9.97
C THR A 13 80.66 24.47 9.34
N ALA A 14 79.60 23.66 9.40
CA ALA A 14 79.41 22.52 8.51
C ALA A 14 78.01 22.69 7.88
N GLY A 15 78.00 23.00 6.58
CA GLY A 15 76.77 23.13 5.81
C GLY A 15 76.06 21.79 5.74
N VAL A 16 74.81 21.76 6.22
CA VAL A 16 73.87 20.67 5.97
C VAL A 16 72.88 21.19 4.94
N SER A 17 73.08 20.78 3.68
CA SER A 17 72.10 20.98 2.62
C SER A 17 70.86 20.12 2.93
N LEU A 18 69.76 20.76 3.35
CA LEU A 18 68.46 20.11 3.40
C LEU A 18 67.94 19.92 1.96
N LEU A 19 68.07 18.70 1.42
CA LEU A 19 67.24 18.29 0.28
C LEU A 19 65.81 18.05 0.78
N ALA A 20 64.91 18.98 0.48
CA ALA A 20 63.47 18.75 0.59
C ALA A 20 63.04 17.84 -0.58
N GLY A 21 63.05 16.52 -0.36
CA GLY A 21 62.47 15.55 -1.28
C GLY A 21 60.95 15.62 -1.22
N VAL A 22 60.32 16.12 -2.30
CA VAL A 22 58.87 16.00 -2.51
C VAL A 22 58.57 14.53 -2.82
N LEU A 23 58.12 13.78 -1.82
CA LEU A 23 57.51 12.47 -2.03
C LEU A 23 56.14 12.69 -2.70
N LEU A 24 56.11 12.57 -4.03
CA LEU A 24 54.90 12.33 -4.78
C LEU A 24 54.33 10.97 -4.35
N LEU A 25 53.37 10.98 -3.42
CA LEU A 25 52.54 9.82 -3.12
C LEU A 25 51.67 9.55 -4.35
N ALA A 26 52.17 8.68 -5.24
CA ALA A 26 51.39 8.15 -6.35
C ALA A 26 50.21 7.38 -5.76
N SER A 27 48.99 7.86 -5.98
CA SER A 27 47.78 7.11 -5.64
C SER A 27 47.81 5.76 -6.38
N PRO A 28 47.49 4.64 -5.72
CA PRO A 28 47.44 3.36 -6.40
C PRO A 28 46.47 3.45 -7.58
N PRO A 29 46.79 2.83 -8.73
CA PRO A 29 45.88 2.82 -9.86
C PRO A 29 44.54 2.22 -9.42
N PRO A 30 43.41 2.76 -9.91
CA PRO A 30 42.11 2.21 -9.58
C PRO A 30 42.09 0.72 -9.93
N PRO A 31 41.45 -0.13 -9.11
CA PRO A 31 41.44 -1.57 -9.33
C PRO A 31 40.95 -1.86 -10.74
N ARG A 32 41.69 -2.72 -11.47
CA ARG A 32 41.25 -3.21 -12.78
C ARG A 32 39.94 -3.95 -12.59
N GLN A 33 38.86 -3.29 -12.96
CA GLN A 33 37.57 -3.92 -12.99
C GLN A 33 37.63 -4.96 -14.13
N THR A 34 37.34 -6.22 -13.83
CA THR A 34 37.23 -7.30 -14.82
C THR A 34 35.81 -7.36 -15.35
N PRO A 35 35.59 -7.75 -16.63
CA PRO A 35 34.24 -7.96 -17.14
C PRO A 35 33.46 -8.97 -16.28
N PRO A 36 32.15 -8.75 -16.05
CA PRO A 36 31.29 -9.77 -15.46
C PRO A 36 31.26 -11.04 -16.31
N ALA A 37 30.93 -12.17 -15.68
CA ALA A 37 30.75 -13.43 -16.39
C ALA A 37 29.73 -13.26 -17.53
N GLY A 38 30.07 -13.78 -18.72
CA GLY A 38 29.24 -13.65 -19.92
C GLY A 38 29.57 -12.46 -20.83
N PHE A 39 30.48 -11.55 -20.43
CA PHE A 39 30.95 -10.45 -21.29
C PHE A 39 32.39 -10.65 -21.77
N SER A 40 32.64 -10.36 -23.05
CA SER A 40 34.00 -10.11 -23.53
C SER A 40 34.46 -8.71 -23.12
N GLU A 41 35.77 -8.48 -22.98
CA GLU A 41 36.31 -7.16 -22.63
C GLU A 41 35.80 -6.02 -23.56
N PRO A 42 35.80 -6.18 -24.90
CA PRO A 42 35.28 -5.14 -25.78
C PRO A 42 33.75 -4.96 -25.66
N GLY A 43 33.02 -6.05 -25.41
CA GLY A 43 31.57 -6.00 -25.21
C GLY A 43 31.19 -5.23 -23.94
N TRP A 44 31.91 -5.51 -22.86
CA TRP A 44 31.71 -4.82 -21.60
C TRP A 44 32.13 -3.34 -21.66
N ALA A 45 33.20 -3.01 -22.36
CA ALA A 45 33.59 -1.61 -22.59
C ALA A 45 32.48 -0.82 -23.32
N ARG A 46 31.86 -1.40 -24.36
CA ARG A 46 30.71 -0.78 -25.04
C ARG A 46 29.49 -0.66 -24.13
N GLN A 47 29.18 -1.69 -23.35
CA GLN A 47 28.05 -1.66 -22.42
C GLN A 47 28.20 -0.51 -21.40
N LYS A 48 29.40 -0.31 -20.85
CA LYS A 48 29.67 0.78 -19.91
C LYS A 48 29.41 2.16 -20.52
N VAL A 49 29.72 2.37 -21.80
CA VAL A 49 29.41 3.63 -22.49
C VAL A 49 27.90 3.88 -22.54
N HIS A 50 27.09 2.85 -22.84
CA HIS A 50 25.63 2.98 -22.86
C HIS A 50 25.05 3.16 -21.46
N GLU A 51 25.57 2.42 -20.46
CA GLU A 51 25.16 2.53 -19.06
C GLU A 51 25.45 3.93 -18.51
N THR A 52 26.64 4.47 -18.73
CA THR A 52 26.96 5.85 -18.33
C THR A 52 26.01 6.85 -18.98
N LYS A 53 25.75 6.74 -20.28
CA LYS A 53 24.79 7.61 -20.98
C LYS A 53 23.37 7.51 -20.41
N LEU A 54 22.92 6.31 -20.03
CA LEU A 54 21.62 6.10 -19.41
C LEU A 54 21.54 6.73 -18.02
N LEU A 55 22.57 6.53 -17.19
CA LEU A 55 22.61 7.10 -15.84
C LEU A 55 22.67 8.64 -15.88
N GLU A 56 23.41 9.20 -16.84
CA GLU A 56 23.51 10.65 -17.04
C GLU A 56 22.24 11.29 -17.63
N SER A 57 21.38 10.51 -18.30
CA SER A 57 20.16 11.03 -18.92
C SER A 57 18.99 11.17 -17.94
N VAL A 58 18.99 10.43 -16.82
CA VAL A 58 17.93 10.49 -15.81
C VAL A 58 18.13 11.71 -14.92
N ARG A 59 17.23 12.70 -15.05
CA ARG A 59 17.28 13.96 -14.30
C ARG A 59 16.22 13.97 -13.20
N ALA A 60 16.64 14.23 -11.96
CA ALA A 60 15.74 14.31 -10.80
C ALA A 60 14.61 15.33 -10.99
N ASP A 61 14.90 16.48 -11.61
CA ASP A 61 13.87 17.50 -11.90
C ASP A 61 12.80 17.00 -12.87
N SER A 62 13.20 16.22 -13.88
CA SER A 62 12.25 15.58 -14.82
C SER A 62 11.33 14.62 -14.08
N CYS A 63 11.88 13.74 -13.24
CA CYS A 63 11.06 12.83 -12.42
C CYS A 63 10.09 13.59 -11.51
N ARG A 64 10.53 14.72 -10.92
CA ARG A 64 9.69 15.57 -10.08
C ARG A 64 8.53 16.18 -10.86
N ASP A 65 8.77 16.66 -12.08
CA ASP A 65 7.75 17.30 -12.90
C ASP A 65 6.71 16.28 -13.41
N HIS A 66 7.16 15.08 -13.83
CA HIS A 66 6.26 13.96 -14.13
C HIS A 66 5.41 13.60 -12.91
N HIS A 67 6.04 13.42 -11.74
CA HIS A 67 5.35 13.03 -10.52
C HIS A 67 4.27 14.05 -10.13
N ARG A 68 4.59 15.36 -10.14
CA ARG A 68 3.63 16.44 -9.85
C ARG A 68 2.41 16.39 -10.74
N LEU A 69 2.59 16.13 -12.04
CA LEU A 69 1.46 16.07 -12.96
C LEU A 69 0.62 14.82 -12.70
N LEU A 70 1.26 13.66 -12.55
CA LEU A 70 0.59 12.38 -12.32
C LEU A 70 -0.20 12.35 -11.01
N THR A 71 0.23 13.08 -9.98
CA THR A 71 -0.43 13.14 -8.66
C THR A 71 -1.32 14.36 -8.47
N SER A 72 -1.49 15.21 -9.48
CA SER A 72 -2.22 16.47 -9.36
C SER A 72 -3.74 16.32 -9.15
N GLN A 73 -4.31 15.16 -9.50
CA GLN A 73 -5.73 14.85 -9.40
C GLN A 73 -5.95 13.35 -9.17
N PRO A 74 -7.05 12.94 -8.51
CA PRO A 74 -7.44 11.54 -8.44
C PRO A 74 -7.66 10.92 -9.84
N HIS A 75 -7.06 9.76 -10.07
CA HIS A 75 -7.07 9.09 -11.37
C HIS A 75 -7.49 7.61 -11.25
N LEU A 76 -8.63 7.36 -10.59
CA LEU A 76 -9.22 6.03 -10.45
C LEU A 76 -9.48 5.38 -11.82
N ALA A 77 -9.21 4.08 -11.96
CA ALA A 77 -9.39 3.34 -13.20
C ALA A 77 -10.77 3.60 -13.83
N GLY A 78 -10.81 3.80 -15.15
CA GLY A 78 -12.06 4.05 -15.89
C GLY A 78 -12.63 5.48 -15.79
N THR A 79 -12.00 6.38 -15.02
CA THR A 79 -12.42 7.79 -14.90
C THR A 79 -11.74 8.72 -15.91
N ALA A 80 -12.25 9.95 -16.02
CA ALA A 80 -11.64 11.00 -16.82
C ALA A 80 -10.21 11.36 -16.33
N GLY A 81 -9.96 11.36 -15.02
CA GLY A 81 -8.62 11.59 -14.46
C GLY A 81 -7.62 10.52 -14.88
N ASN A 82 -8.04 9.24 -14.87
CA ASN A 82 -7.21 8.16 -15.39
C ASN A 82 -6.92 8.32 -16.88
N PHE A 83 -7.91 8.74 -17.68
CA PHE A 83 -7.69 8.99 -19.11
C PHE A 83 -6.70 10.12 -19.36
N GLN A 84 -6.76 11.22 -18.59
CA GLN A 84 -5.81 12.33 -18.70
C GLN A 84 -4.37 11.86 -18.43
N VAL A 85 -4.18 11.05 -17.39
CA VAL A 85 -2.87 10.44 -17.09
C VAL A 85 -2.41 9.53 -18.23
N SER A 86 -3.29 8.67 -18.76
CA SER A 86 -2.95 7.80 -19.90
C SER A 86 -2.58 8.60 -21.16
N GLN A 87 -3.30 9.69 -21.44
CA GLN A 87 -2.99 10.57 -22.57
C GLN A 87 -1.64 11.26 -22.40
N TYR A 88 -1.35 11.76 -21.19
CA TYR A 88 -0.05 12.34 -20.89
C TYR A 88 1.11 11.38 -21.16
N ILE A 89 1.00 10.13 -20.70
CA ILE A 89 2.02 9.10 -20.90
C ILE A 89 2.20 8.80 -22.40
N LEU A 90 1.10 8.66 -23.14
CA LEU A 90 1.12 8.43 -24.59
C LEU A 90 1.84 9.56 -25.33
N ASP A 91 1.55 10.81 -24.99
CA ASP A 91 2.17 11.99 -25.60
C ASP A 91 3.67 12.04 -25.30
N ARG A 92 4.07 11.73 -24.07
CA ARG A 92 5.49 11.66 -23.69
C ARG A 92 6.23 10.56 -24.44
N PHE A 93 5.66 9.37 -24.59
CA PHE A 93 6.27 8.29 -25.37
C PHE A 93 6.51 8.71 -26.82
N ARG A 94 5.52 9.34 -27.46
CA ARG A 94 5.64 9.84 -28.84
C ARG A 94 6.67 10.96 -28.95
N GLU A 95 6.70 11.89 -28.01
CA GLU A 95 7.72 12.95 -27.95
C GLU A 95 9.13 12.36 -27.83
N TYR A 96 9.30 11.27 -27.09
CA TYR A 96 10.57 10.56 -26.95
C TYR A 96 10.94 9.69 -28.16
N GLY A 97 10.09 9.67 -29.19
CA GLY A 97 10.33 8.96 -30.45
C GLY A 97 9.88 7.50 -30.44
N LEU A 98 9.06 7.08 -29.48
CA LEU A 98 8.46 5.74 -29.46
C LEU A 98 7.18 5.70 -30.30
N GLU A 99 6.99 4.59 -31.01
CA GLU A 99 5.69 4.27 -31.63
C GLU A 99 4.74 3.78 -30.54
N ALA A 100 3.90 4.69 -30.04
CA ALA A 100 3.00 4.40 -28.93
C ALA A 100 1.51 4.54 -29.29
N GLU A 101 0.70 3.65 -28.71
CA GLU A 101 -0.75 3.56 -28.92
C GLU A 101 -1.51 3.19 -27.64
N PHE A 102 -2.85 3.32 -27.72
CA PHE A 102 -3.74 2.78 -26.70
C PHE A 102 -4.17 1.36 -27.05
N ALA A 103 -4.02 0.45 -26.10
CA ALA A 103 -4.72 -0.83 -26.11
C ALA A 103 -5.94 -0.74 -25.19
N GLU A 104 -7.14 -0.86 -25.75
CA GLU A 104 -8.41 -0.69 -25.02
C GLU A 104 -9.08 -2.03 -24.70
N TYR A 105 -9.66 -2.12 -23.51
CA TYR A 105 -10.47 -3.26 -23.06
C TYR A 105 -11.73 -2.76 -22.35
N GLU A 106 -12.79 -3.55 -22.35
CA GLU A 106 -14.02 -3.28 -21.60
C GLU A 106 -14.17 -4.32 -20.48
N VAL A 107 -13.78 -3.93 -19.26
CA VAL A 107 -13.70 -4.81 -18.08
C VAL A 107 -14.79 -4.48 -17.06
N LEU A 108 -15.15 -5.42 -16.19
CA LEU A 108 -16.02 -5.11 -15.07
C LEU A 108 -15.23 -4.30 -14.02
N LEU A 109 -15.67 -3.07 -13.72
CA LEU A 109 -15.19 -2.31 -12.56
C LEU A 109 -16.32 -2.15 -11.54
N ALA A 110 -15.96 -1.87 -10.28
CA ALA A 110 -16.90 -1.57 -9.22
C ALA A 110 -16.64 -0.16 -8.67
N TYR A 111 -17.70 0.56 -8.31
CA TYR A 111 -17.64 1.87 -7.67
C TYR A 111 -18.64 1.92 -6.51
N PRO A 112 -18.32 2.59 -5.39
CA PRO A 112 -19.21 2.67 -4.25
C PRO A 112 -20.38 3.62 -4.54
N GLU A 113 -21.57 3.26 -4.05
CA GLU A 113 -22.75 4.12 -4.07
C GLU A 113 -23.17 4.51 -2.66
N GLU A 114 -23.15 3.56 -1.73
CA GLU A 114 -23.47 3.80 -0.33
C GLU A 114 -22.65 2.85 0.55
N ILE A 115 -21.95 3.43 1.53
CA ILE A 115 -21.31 2.68 2.60
C ILE A 115 -21.75 3.28 3.91
N ARG A 116 -22.30 2.44 4.81
CA ARG A 116 -22.59 2.83 6.20
C ARG A 116 -22.22 1.70 7.12
N VAL A 117 -21.52 2.05 8.19
CA VAL A 117 -21.24 1.12 9.28
C VAL A 117 -21.62 1.82 10.56
N GLU A 118 -22.43 1.19 11.38
CA GLU A 118 -22.78 1.72 12.70
C GLU A 118 -22.83 0.61 13.73
N ILE A 119 -22.26 0.86 14.91
CA ILE A 119 -22.58 0.06 16.09
C ILE A 119 -24.03 0.39 16.42
N VAL A 120 -24.88 -0.63 16.56
CA VAL A 120 -26.31 -0.49 16.89
C VAL A 120 -26.62 -0.92 18.32
N ALA A 121 -25.75 -1.73 18.93
CA ALA A 121 -25.81 -2.13 20.33
C ALA A 121 -24.39 -2.37 20.88
N PRO A 122 -24.12 -2.05 22.16
CA PRO A 122 -25.07 -1.54 23.16
C PRO A 122 -25.36 -0.03 23.06
N GLU A 123 -24.49 0.71 22.37
CA GLU A 123 -24.59 2.16 22.17
C GLU A 123 -24.44 2.45 20.68
N ARG A 124 -25.25 3.38 20.17
CA ARG A 124 -25.17 3.74 18.76
C ARG A 124 -23.93 4.59 18.47
N VAL A 125 -23.08 4.13 17.56
CA VAL A 125 -21.88 4.86 17.12
C VAL A 125 -21.76 4.76 15.60
N VAL A 126 -21.67 5.90 14.93
CA VAL A 126 -21.42 5.96 13.49
C VAL A 126 -19.93 5.73 13.24
N LEU A 127 -19.63 4.78 12.36
CA LEU A 127 -18.28 4.43 11.90
C LEU A 127 -18.18 4.75 10.40
N ALA A 128 -17.15 4.22 9.73
CA ALA A 128 -16.92 4.42 8.31
C ALA A 128 -16.81 5.91 7.95
N ASN A 129 -16.17 6.68 8.83
CA ASN A 129 -15.97 8.10 8.67
C ASN A 129 -15.01 8.38 7.49
N PRO A 130 -15.23 9.43 6.69
CA PRO A 130 -14.29 9.85 5.66
C PRO A 130 -12.92 10.18 6.24
N GLU A 131 -11.88 10.06 5.41
CA GLU A 131 -10.55 10.51 5.79
C GLU A 131 -10.58 12.02 6.09
N PRO A 132 -9.93 12.47 7.18
CA PRO A 132 -9.90 13.87 7.52
C PRO A 132 -9.05 14.63 6.50
N ALA A 133 -9.52 15.81 6.09
CA ALA A 133 -8.71 16.74 5.33
C ALA A 133 -7.56 17.29 6.20
N ASP A 134 -6.39 17.47 5.60
CA ASP A 134 -5.19 18.04 6.18
C ASP A 134 -4.94 19.43 5.58
N PRO A 135 -4.82 20.50 6.40
CA PRO A 135 -4.50 21.84 5.90
C PRO A 135 -3.18 21.96 5.14
N LEU A 136 -2.22 21.04 5.37
CA LEU A 136 -0.93 21.03 4.68
C LEU A 136 -1.00 20.40 3.28
N ASP A 137 -2.01 19.60 3.00
CA ASP A 137 -2.25 19.03 1.67
C ASP A 137 -3.73 19.17 1.27
N PRO A 138 -4.09 20.23 0.53
CA PRO A 138 -5.45 20.44 0.04
C PRO A 138 -6.02 19.29 -0.81
N LEU A 139 -5.19 18.39 -1.36
CA LEU A 139 -5.65 17.23 -2.12
C LEU A 139 -6.29 16.15 -1.24
N THR A 140 -6.09 16.22 0.08
CA THR A 140 -6.77 15.37 1.06
C THR A 140 -8.23 15.77 1.28
N ASP A 141 -8.63 16.99 0.90
CA ASP A 141 -10.04 17.38 0.89
C ASP A 141 -10.78 16.72 -0.28
N VAL A 142 -11.36 15.56 0.03
CA VAL A 142 -12.13 14.75 -0.91
C VAL A 142 -13.63 15.08 -0.91
N SER A 143 -14.06 16.20 -0.31
CA SER A 143 -15.48 16.61 -0.24
C SER A 143 -16.17 16.70 -1.61
N ARG A 144 -15.39 16.94 -2.67
CA ARG A 144 -15.87 16.98 -4.07
C ARG A 144 -15.59 15.71 -4.87
N THR A 145 -15.07 14.67 -4.23
CA THR A 145 -14.74 13.38 -4.82
C THR A 145 -15.48 12.27 -4.09
N PRO A 146 -16.77 12.02 -4.42
CA PRO A 146 -17.62 11.08 -3.67
C PRO A 146 -17.01 9.69 -3.47
N VAL A 147 -16.35 9.15 -4.49
CA VAL A 147 -15.71 7.82 -4.42
C VAL A 147 -14.55 7.77 -3.41
N ALA A 148 -13.89 8.89 -3.16
CA ALA A 148 -12.82 9.00 -2.17
C ALA A 148 -13.34 9.28 -0.75
N GLN A 149 -14.57 9.77 -0.58
CA GLN A 149 -15.17 9.94 0.76
C GLN A 149 -15.60 8.61 1.39
N LEU A 150 -15.96 7.64 0.56
CA LEU A 150 -16.46 6.36 1.05
C LEU A 150 -15.29 5.42 1.41
N PRO A 151 -15.36 4.69 2.54
CA PRO A 151 -14.47 3.58 2.84
C PRO A 151 -14.97 2.32 2.15
N TRP A 152 -14.34 1.88 1.06
CA TRP A 152 -14.81 0.72 0.32
C TRP A 152 -13.67 -0.16 -0.19
N ASN A 153 -13.96 -1.45 -0.30
CA ASN A 153 -13.15 -2.37 -1.07
C ASN A 153 -13.89 -2.78 -2.35
N ALA A 154 -13.24 -2.61 -3.50
CA ALA A 154 -13.89 -2.84 -4.79
C ALA A 154 -14.33 -4.31 -4.92
N TYR A 155 -15.45 -4.52 -5.61
CA TYR A 155 -16.10 -5.82 -5.83
C TYR A 155 -16.76 -6.46 -4.61
N SER A 156 -16.67 -5.84 -3.42
CA SER A 156 -17.45 -6.28 -2.25
C SER A 156 -18.95 -6.32 -2.59
N PRO A 157 -19.66 -7.45 -2.37
CA PRO A 157 -21.06 -7.61 -2.73
C PRO A 157 -21.98 -6.74 -1.89
N ASP A 158 -23.14 -6.43 -2.44
CA ASP A 158 -24.18 -5.66 -1.78
C ASP A 158 -24.64 -6.30 -0.47
N ALA A 159 -24.87 -5.48 0.55
CA ALA A 159 -25.30 -5.92 1.86
C ALA A 159 -26.06 -4.83 2.63
N ASP A 160 -27.02 -5.24 3.46
CA ASP A 160 -27.63 -4.46 4.55
C ASP A 160 -28.11 -5.44 5.63
N PHE A 161 -27.34 -5.58 6.69
CA PHE A 161 -27.69 -6.46 7.81
C PHE A 161 -27.03 -6.03 9.11
N GLU A 162 -27.54 -6.56 10.22
CA GLU A 162 -26.96 -6.42 11.55
C GLU A 162 -26.46 -7.76 12.07
N ALA A 163 -25.24 -7.79 12.59
CA ALA A 163 -24.68 -8.99 13.18
C ALA A 163 -23.77 -8.68 14.38
N PRO A 164 -23.55 -9.67 15.27
CA PRO A 164 -22.52 -9.59 16.28
C PRO A 164 -21.12 -9.49 15.64
N VAL A 165 -20.19 -8.88 16.36
CA VAL A 165 -18.79 -8.75 15.94
C VAL A 165 -17.90 -9.77 16.66
N VAL A 166 -16.94 -10.34 15.93
CA VAL A 166 -15.85 -11.16 16.45
C VAL A 166 -14.52 -10.61 15.96
N TYR A 167 -13.51 -10.50 16.83
CA TYR A 167 -12.16 -10.13 16.41
C TYR A 167 -11.40 -11.37 15.97
N ALA A 168 -10.88 -11.36 14.74
CA ALA A 168 -10.25 -12.52 14.11
C ALA A 168 -8.83 -12.21 13.60
N ASN A 169 -8.10 -11.36 14.34
CA ASN A 169 -6.69 -11.05 14.09
C ASN A 169 -6.45 -10.59 12.64
N HIS A 170 -5.57 -11.25 11.89
CA HIS A 170 -5.29 -10.93 10.50
C HIS A 170 -6.18 -11.71 9.52
N GLY A 171 -7.10 -12.56 10.01
CA GLY A 171 -7.97 -13.37 9.15
C GLY A 171 -7.19 -14.38 8.30
N ARG A 172 -6.08 -14.91 8.83
CA ARG A 172 -5.33 -15.99 8.19
C ARG A 172 -6.00 -17.34 8.50
N PRO A 173 -5.75 -18.39 7.70
CA PRO A 173 -6.28 -19.73 8.00
C PRO A 173 -6.01 -20.20 9.44
N GLU A 174 -4.83 -19.90 9.99
CA GLU A 174 -4.47 -20.21 11.37
C GLU A 174 -5.25 -19.41 12.41
N ASP A 175 -5.63 -18.17 12.10
CA ASP A 175 -6.38 -17.32 13.02
C ASP A 175 -7.81 -17.88 13.19
N PHE A 176 -8.44 -18.29 12.08
CA PHE A 176 -9.77 -18.91 12.11
C PHE A 176 -9.77 -20.28 12.81
N ARG A 177 -8.77 -21.14 12.54
CA ARG A 177 -8.61 -22.42 13.28
C ARG A 177 -8.42 -22.20 14.78
N GLN A 178 -7.71 -21.14 15.17
CA GLN A 178 -7.50 -20.82 16.58
C GLN A 178 -8.82 -20.38 17.25
N LEU A 179 -9.68 -19.63 16.57
CA LEU A 179 -11.00 -19.28 17.08
C LEU A 179 -11.88 -20.51 17.29
N GLU A 180 -11.91 -21.45 16.33
CA GLU A 180 -12.63 -22.71 16.50
C GLU A 180 -12.10 -23.51 17.69
N ALA A 181 -10.77 -23.61 17.85
CA ALA A 181 -10.14 -24.30 18.97
C ALA A 181 -10.47 -23.66 20.34
N LEU A 182 -10.74 -22.35 20.35
CA LEU A 182 -11.20 -21.60 21.53
C LEU A 182 -12.72 -21.65 21.73
N GLY A 183 -13.45 -22.33 20.85
CA GLY A 183 -14.92 -22.42 20.91
C GLY A 183 -15.64 -21.12 20.52
N VAL A 184 -14.96 -20.21 19.83
CA VAL A 184 -15.54 -18.94 19.36
C VAL A 184 -16.19 -19.16 18.00
N SER A 185 -17.52 -19.11 17.95
CA SER A 185 -18.27 -19.24 16.70
C SER A 185 -18.11 -17.99 15.82
N LEU A 186 -17.84 -18.21 14.53
CA LEU A 186 -17.76 -17.21 13.46
C LEU A 186 -19.05 -17.11 12.62
N GLN A 187 -19.89 -18.15 12.69
CA GLN A 187 -21.07 -18.31 11.84
C GLN A 187 -22.04 -17.14 12.01
N GLY A 188 -22.37 -16.47 10.91
CA GLY A 188 -23.34 -15.37 10.89
C GLY A 188 -22.84 -14.06 11.51
N LYS A 189 -21.54 -13.94 11.82
CA LYS A 189 -20.95 -12.77 12.48
C LYS A 189 -20.20 -11.87 11.51
N ILE A 190 -19.98 -10.63 11.91
CA ILE A 190 -19.03 -9.73 11.26
C ILE A 190 -17.65 -10.00 11.87
N ALA A 191 -16.68 -10.38 11.04
CA ALA A 191 -15.30 -10.53 11.47
C ALA A 191 -14.58 -9.17 11.37
N LEU A 192 -14.00 -8.70 12.48
CA LEU A 192 -13.09 -7.57 12.49
C LEU A 192 -11.65 -8.07 12.31
N LEU A 193 -10.98 -7.63 11.25
CA LEU A 193 -9.66 -8.09 10.82
C LEU A 193 -8.65 -6.95 10.67
N ARG A 194 -7.37 -7.25 10.85
CA ARG A 194 -6.25 -6.37 10.50
C ARG A 194 -5.82 -6.57 9.05
N TYR A 195 -5.43 -5.50 8.37
CA TYR A 195 -5.13 -5.51 6.93
C TYR A 195 -3.91 -6.33 6.54
N PHE A 196 -2.82 -6.22 7.29
CA PHE A 196 -1.52 -6.77 6.91
C PHE A 196 -1.44 -8.30 7.10
N GLN A 197 -0.25 -8.87 6.91
CA GLN A 197 0.00 -10.32 7.07
C GLN A 197 -0.88 -11.23 6.18
N GLY A 198 -1.21 -10.77 4.98
CA GLY A 198 -1.98 -11.53 4.00
C GLY A 198 -2.68 -10.63 2.97
N TYR A 199 -3.08 -11.21 1.85
CA TYR A 199 -3.85 -10.51 0.83
C TYR A 199 -5.33 -10.38 1.23
N ARG A 200 -5.95 -9.21 1.02
CA ARG A 200 -7.34 -8.95 1.42
C ARG A 200 -8.36 -9.92 0.79
N GLY A 201 -8.16 -10.26 -0.49
CA GLY A 201 -8.98 -11.28 -1.15
C GLY A 201 -8.86 -12.64 -0.48
N GLY A 202 -7.67 -12.99 0.00
CA GLY A 202 -7.45 -14.21 0.80
C GLY A 202 -8.24 -14.21 2.11
N LYS A 203 -8.31 -13.07 2.81
CA LYS A 203 -9.08 -12.94 4.06
C LYS A 203 -10.57 -13.24 3.85
N SER A 204 -11.18 -12.66 2.80
CA SER A 204 -12.57 -12.93 2.43
C SER A 204 -12.77 -14.39 2.03
N TYR A 205 -11.89 -14.91 1.18
CA TYR A 205 -11.96 -16.30 0.71
C TYR A 205 -11.90 -17.32 1.85
N GLU A 206 -11.05 -17.07 2.86
CA GLU A 206 -10.97 -17.92 4.04
C GLU A 206 -12.19 -17.74 4.95
N ALA A 207 -12.59 -16.50 5.25
CA ALA A 207 -13.72 -16.20 6.12
C ALA A 207 -15.05 -16.82 5.63
N GLU A 208 -15.26 -16.87 4.30
CA GLU A 208 -16.42 -17.53 3.70
C GLU A 208 -16.57 -19.00 4.14
N LYS A 209 -15.46 -19.72 4.35
CA LYS A 209 -15.47 -21.14 4.73
C LYS A 209 -15.96 -21.36 6.16
N TYR A 210 -15.87 -20.33 7.00
CA TYR A 210 -16.28 -20.35 8.41
C TYR A 210 -17.66 -19.71 8.62
N GLY A 211 -18.37 -19.39 7.53
CA GLY A 211 -19.73 -18.83 7.59
C GLY A 211 -19.80 -17.41 8.14
N VAL A 212 -18.70 -16.66 8.09
CA VAL A 212 -18.68 -15.22 8.39
C VAL A 212 -19.67 -14.50 7.48
N ALA A 213 -20.47 -13.58 8.02
CA ALA A 213 -21.49 -12.85 7.27
C ALA A 213 -20.94 -11.60 6.57
N GLY A 214 -19.87 -11.02 7.10
CA GLY A 214 -19.20 -9.85 6.52
C GLY A 214 -17.90 -9.52 7.25
N ILE A 215 -17.10 -8.63 6.67
CA ILE A 215 -15.79 -8.26 7.18
C ILE A 215 -15.71 -6.75 7.38
N LEU A 216 -15.23 -6.36 8.55
CA LEU A 216 -14.64 -5.05 8.78
C LEU A 216 -13.13 -5.23 8.83
N VAL A 217 -12.39 -4.41 8.11
CA VAL A 217 -10.92 -4.54 8.04
C VAL A 217 -10.25 -3.19 8.27
N TYR A 218 -9.16 -3.16 9.04
CA TYR A 218 -8.48 -1.90 9.37
C TYR A 218 -6.96 -2.05 9.39
N SER A 219 -6.26 -0.93 9.23
CA SER A 219 -4.82 -0.83 9.46
C SER A 219 -4.61 -0.57 10.96
N ASP A 220 -4.14 -1.58 11.71
CA ASP A 220 -3.80 -1.37 13.11
C ASP A 220 -2.51 -0.55 13.22
N PRO A 221 -2.39 0.40 14.17
CA PRO A 221 -1.17 1.19 14.32
C PRO A 221 0.09 0.34 14.57
N MET A 222 -0.06 -0.92 15.02
CA MET A 222 1.02 -1.90 15.14
C MET A 222 1.74 -2.13 13.82
N GLU A 223 1.02 -2.12 12.71
CA GLU A 223 1.58 -2.33 11.38
C GLU A 223 1.65 -1.04 10.55
N ASP A 224 0.73 -0.09 10.77
CA ASP A 224 0.68 1.17 10.03
C ASP A 224 0.09 2.30 10.89
N GLY A 225 0.98 3.03 11.56
CA GLY A 225 0.65 4.14 12.44
C GLY A 225 1.77 4.42 13.44
N TYR A 226 1.41 5.08 14.55
CA TYR A 226 2.37 5.60 15.53
C TYR A 226 3.30 4.56 16.18
N PHE A 227 2.98 3.26 16.12
CA PHE A 227 3.86 2.23 16.65
C PHE A 227 5.13 2.07 15.78
N GLN A 228 5.03 2.37 14.48
CA GLN A 228 6.12 2.26 13.53
C GLN A 228 6.95 3.55 13.42
N GLY A 229 6.37 4.71 13.74
CA GLY A 229 7.06 5.99 13.74
C GLY A 229 6.10 7.17 13.59
N ASP A 230 6.64 8.33 13.23
CA ASP A 230 5.83 9.54 12.99
C ASP A 230 4.82 9.30 11.85
N VAL A 231 3.59 9.73 12.09
CA VAL A 231 2.50 9.62 11.11
C VAL A 231 2.47 10.84 10.21
N TRP A 232 1.80 10.73 9.06
CA TRP A 232 1.52 11.89 8.21
C TRP A 232 0.89 13.02 9.05
N PRO A 233 1.34 14.28 8.88
CA PRO A 233 2.26 14.77 7.84
C PRO A 233 3.76 14.71 8.20
N ASP A 234 4.11 14.40 9.44
CA ASP A 234 5.50 14.45 9.93
C ASP A 234 6.31 13.20 9.58
N GLY A 235 5.64 12.10 9.21
CA GLY A 235 6.28 10.88 8.72
C GLY A 235 5.41 10.07 7.74
N PRO A 236 5.92 8.91 7.28
CA PRO A 236 5.29 8.15 6.20
C PRO A 236 4.16 7.22 6.68
N TRP A 237 3.94 7.10 7.99
CA TRP A 237 2.98 6.14 8.55
C TRP A 237 1.54 6.71 8.56
N GLY A 238 0.57 5.81 8.47
CA GLY A 238 -0.83 6.17 8.35
C GLY A 238 -1.37 6.90 9.59
N PRO A 239 -1.98 8.09 9.43
CA PRO A 239 -2.61 8.80 10.55
C PRO A 239 -3.88 8.07 11.01
N PRO A 240 -4.37 8.24 12.24
CA PRO A 240 -5.45 7.39 12.78
C PRO A 240 -6.75 7.34 11.97
N GLY A 241 -7.03 8.37 11.16
CA GLY A 241 -8.22 8.47 10.31
C GLY A 241 -8.04 7.94 8.88
N HIS A 242 -6.85 7.49 8.46
CA HIS A 242 -6.61 7.05 7.10
C HIS A 242 -7.32 5.73 6.75
N LEU A 243 -7.55 5.50 5.47
CA LEU A 243 -8.25 4.32 4.95
C LEU A 243 -7.42 3.62 3.87
N GLN A 244 -7.23 2.31 4.03
CA GLN A 244 -6.66 1.49 2.96
C GLN A 244 -7.78 0.95 2.06
N ARG A 245 -7.89 1.48 0.84
CA ARG A 245 -8.79 0.95 -0.21
C ARG A 245 -8.08 -0.13 -1.04
N GLY A 246 -8.86 -0.92 -1.78
CA GLY A 246 -8.32 -1.94 -2.66
C GLY A 246 -9.38 -2.94 -3.14
N ALA A 247 -9.06 -3.71 -4.18
CA ALA A 247 -9.96 -4.74 -4.68
C ALA A 247 -10.04 -5.94 -3.74
N ASN A 248 -11.26 -6.39 -3.42
CA ASN A 248 -11.54 -7.64 -2.75
C ASN A 248 -11.94 -8.67 -3.80
N VAL A 249 -10.97 -9.31 -4.45
CA VAL A 249 -11.18 -10.34 -5.47
C VAL A 249 -10.29 -11.54 -5.21
N TYR A 250 -10.65 -12.70 -5.78
CA TYR A 250 -9.85 -13.92 -5.71
C TYR A 250 -9.02 -14.09 -6.99
N ASP A 251 -8.33 -13.03 -7.39
CA ASP A 251 -7.47 -12.97 -8.59
C ASP A 251 -6.30 -13.97 -8.57
N PHE A 252 -5.96 -14.50 -7.38
CA PHE A 252 -5.06 -15.65 -7.22
C PHE A 252 -5.65 -16.98 -7.71
N LEU A 253 -6.98 -17.09 -7.89
CA LEU A 253 -7.62 -18.26 -8.50
C LEU A 253 -7.62 -18.16 -10.02
N VAL A 254 -7.97 -16.99 -10.55
CA VAL A 254 -7.93 -16.66 -11.98
C VAL A 254 -7.62 -15.16 -12.11
N PRO A 255 -6.50 -14.78 -12.76
CA PRO A 255 -6.18 -13.37 -12.92
C PRO A 255 -7.04 -12.70 -14.01
N GLY A 256 -7.22 -11.38 -13.90
CA GLY A 256 -7.87 -10.56 -14.92
C GLY A 256 -9.31 -10.15 -14.58
N ASP A 257 -10.08 -9.80 -15.62
CA ASP A 257 -11.47 -9.37 -15.51
C ASP A 257 -12.36 -10.52 -14.98
N PRO A 258 -13.16 -10.31 -13.92
CA PRO A 258 -14.06 -11.32 -13.37
C PRO A 258 -15.01 -11.98 -14.38
N LEU A 259 -15.28 -11.33 -15.51
CA LEU A 259 -16.23 -11.80 -16.53
C LEU A 259 -15.57 -12.42 -17.77
N THR A 260 -14.25 -12.35 -17.92
CA THR A 260 -13.51 -12.97 -19.04
C THR A 260 -12.32 -13.79 -18.55
N PRO A 261 -12.56 -14.86 -17.78
CA PRO A 261 -11.49 -15.64 -17.15
C PRO A 261 -10.60 -16.34 -18.18
N GLY A 262 -9.40 -15.79 -18.41
CA GLY A 262 -8.38 -16.39 -19.28
C GLY A 262 -8.42 -15.94 -20.75
N TRP A 263 -9.23 -14.95 -21.12
CA TRP A 263 -9.22 -14.35 -22.46
C TRP A 263 -9.40 -12.82 -22.40
N PRO A 264 -8.99 -12.07 -23.44
CA PRO A 264 -9.02 -10.61 -23.41
C PRO A 264 -10.45 -10.06 -23.40
N SER A 265 -10.69 -9.01 -22.60
CA SER A 265 -11.97 -8.32 -22.48
C SER A 265 -12.21 -7.33 -23.64
N THR A 266 -12.11 -7.78 -24.89
CA THR A 266 -12.46 -6.97 -26.06
C THR A 266 -13.95 -6.59 -26.06
N PRO A 267 -14.39 -5.58 -26.82
CA PRO A 267 -15.80 -5.20 -26.87
C PRO A 267 -16.72 -6.38 -27.23
N GLU A 268 -16.31 -7.25 -28.15
CA GLU A 268 -17.06 -8.42 -28.61
C GLU A 268 -16.81 -9.69 -27.78
N ALA A 269 -15.96 -9.64 -26.76
CA ALA A 269 -15.58 -10.83 -26.00
C ALA A 269 -16.80 -11.50 -25.34
N LYS A 270 -16.84 -12.84 -25.40
CA LYS A 270 -17.78 -13.61 -24.59
C LYS A 270 -17.54 -13.31 -23.12
N ARG A 271 -18.60 -13.09 -22.36
CA ARG A 271 -18.55 -12.84 -20.91
C ARG A 271 -19.39 -13.85 -20.17
N ILE A 272 -18.87 -14.36 -19.06
CA ILE A 272 -19.65 -15.17 -18.13
C ILE A 272 -20.57 -14.27 -17.29
N PRO A 273 -21.71 -14.75 -16.80
CA PRO A 273 -22.50 -14.02 -15.82
C PRO A 273 -21.72 -13.87 -14.50
N PRO A 274 -21.91 -12.78 -13.74
CA PRO A 274 -21.19 -12.55 -12.47
C PRO A 274 -21.29 -13.70 -11.46
N GLU A 275 -22.42 -14.40 -11.43
CA GLU A 275 -22.69 -15.52 -10.52
C GLU A 275 -21.82 -16.75 -10.80
N GLU A 276 -21.34 -16.89 -12.04
CA GLU A 276 -20.39 -17.93 -12.44
C GLU A 276 -18.92 -17.52 -12.18
N SER A 277 -18.68 -16.26 -11.81
CA SER A 277 -17.33 -15.77 -11.56
C SER A 277 -16.74 -16.43 -10.32
N ARG A 278 -15.59 -17.07 -10.50
CA ARG A 278 -14.86 -17.71 -9.39
C ARG A 278 -14.10 -16.73 -8.52
N ILE A 279 -14.01 -15.46 -8.93
CA ILE A 279 -13.16 -14.46 -8.27
C ILE A 279 -13.92 -13.32 -7.61
N LEU A 280 -15.24 -13.25 -7.79
CA LEU A 280 -16.07 -12.29 -7.07
C LEU A 280 -16.35 -12.80 -5.64
N PRO A 281 -16.14 -11.96 -4.61
CA PRO A 281 -16.42 -12.33 -3.24
C PRO A 281 -17.93 -12.46 -2.97
N LYS A 282 -18.28 -13.33 -2.02
CA LYS A 282 -19.67 -13.64 -1.64
C LYS A 282 -20.10 -12.95 -0.35
N ILE A 283 -19.15 -12.45 0.44
CA ILE A 283 -19.40 -11.69 1.67
C ILE A 283 -18.86 -10.26 1.54
N PRO A 284 -19.53 -9.25 2.13
CA PRO A 284 -19.08 -7.87 2.05
C PRO A 284 -17.81 -7.65 2.89
N MET A 285 -16.96 -6.74 2.43
CA MET A 285 -15.79 -6.23 3.15
C MET A 285 -15.78 -4.71 3.08
N VAL A 286 -15.70 -4.06 4.24
CA VAL A 286 -15.62 -2.60 4.38
C VAL A 286 -14.37 -2.22 5.18
N PRO A 287 -13.50 -1.33 4.67
CA PRO A 287 -12.40 -0.79 5.44
C PRO A 287 -12.89 0.13 6.56
N LEU A 288 -12.18 0.14 7.68
CA LEU A 288 -12.28 1.14 8.72
C LEU A 288 -10.92 1.79 8.94
N SER A 289 -10.94 3.04 9.40
CA SER A 289 -9.75 3.68 9.93
C SER A 289 -9.37 3.07 11.28
N ALA A 290 -8.13 3.26 11.73
CA ALA A 290 -7.71 2.83 13.06
C ALA A 290 -8.58 3.49 14.16
N ARG A 291 -8.98 4.74 13.95
CA ARG A 291 -9.89 5.49 14.83
C ARG A 291 -11.25 4.81 14.97
N ASP A 292 -11.87 4.43 13.86
CA ASP A 292 -13.18 3.78 13.87
C ASP A 292 -13.09 2.34 14.37
N ALA A 293 -12.03 1.60 14.02
CA ALA A 293 -11.80 0.27 14.55
C ALA A 293 -11.61 0.29 16.08
N ALA A 294 -11.05 1.36 16.64
CA ALA A 294 -10.94 1.53 18.08
C ALA A 294 -12.30 1.66 18.78
N GLU A 295 -13.34 2.19 18.11
CA GLU A 295 -14.73 2.23 18.64
C GLU A 295 -15.31 0.83 18.80
N VAL A 296 -15.00 -0.05 17.85
CA VAL A 296 -15.42 -1.46 17.87
C VAL A 296 -14.62 -2.24 18.92
N LEU A 297 -13.29 -2.21 18.85
CA LEU A 297 -12.43 -3.04 19.70
C LEU A 297 -12.56 -2.72 21.19
N ARG A 298 -12.70 -1.44 21.57
CA ARG A 298 -12.85 -1.09 23.00
C ARG A 298 -14.16 -1.57 23.61
N ARG A 299 -15.20 -1.78 22.78
CA ARG A 299 -16.54 -2.23 23.20
C ARG A 299 -16.72 -3.72 23.03
N LEU A 300 -15.75 -4.40 22.41
CA LEU A 300 -15.79 -5.83 22.21
C LEU A 300 -15.51 -6.51 23.55
N GLY A 301 -16.46 -7.30 24.03
CA GLY A 301 -16.35 -8.05 25.28
C GLY A 301 -15.77 -9.45 25.08
N GLY A 302 -16.01 -10.34 26.04
CA GLY A 302 -15.58 -11.74 25.97
C GLY A 302 -14.13 -11.97 26.41
N PRO A 303 -13.56 -13.15 26.11
CA PRO A 303 -12.19 -13.49 26.49
C PRO A 303 -11.17 -12.53 25.88
N ALA A 304 -10.10 -12.25 26.62
CA ALA A 304 -8.94 -11.53 26.09
C ALA A 304 -8.35 -12.31 24.90
N VAL A 305 -7.78 -11.59 23.94
CA VAL A 305 -7.16 -12.23 22.77
C VAL A 305 -5.95 -13.09 23.16
N PRO A 306 -5.65 -14.15 22.39
CA PRO A 306 -4.44 -14.94 22.59
C PRO A 306 -3.13 -14.13 22.46
N PRO A 307 -2.00 -14.64 22.97
CA PRO A 307 -0.70 -14.02 22.74
C PRO A 307 -0.42 -13.78 21.25
N GLY A 308 0.08 -12.58 20.91
CA GLY A 308 0.40 -12.18 19.54
C GLY A 308 -0.77 -11.59 18.73
N TRP A 309 -1.99 -11.57 19.28
CA TRP A 309 -3.16 -10.98 18.62
C TRP A 309 -3.44 -9.53 19.02
N GLN A 310 -2.79 -9.06 20.09
CA GLN A 310 -2.84 -7.68 20.54
C GLN A 310 -2.21 -6.76 19.49
N GLY A 311 -2.92 -5.69 19.13
CA GLY A 311 -2.41 -4.59 18.32
C GLY A 311 -1.89 -3.44 19.18
N ALA A 312 -1.67 -2.28 18.56
CA ALA A 312 -1.03 -1.15 19.23
C ALA A 312 -2.01 -0.14 19.85
N LEU A 313 -3.33 -0.27 19.65
CA LEU A 313 -4.30 0.63 20.28
C LEU A 313 -4.21 0.52 21.82
N PRO A 314 -4.45 1.61 22.56
CA PRO A 314 -4.06 1.74 23.97
C PRO A 314 -5.03 1.06 24.95
N PHE A 315 -5.48 -0.16 24.64
CA PHE A 315 -6.35 -0.98 25.47
C PHE A 315 -6.25 -2.46 25.08
N THR A 316 -6.69 -3.35 25.97
CA THR A 316 -6.69 -4.79 25.74
C THR A 316 -7.73 -5.18 24.70
N TYR A 317 -7.35 -6.03 23.74
CA TYR A 317 -8.29 -6.57 22.76
C TYR A 317 -8.99 -7.80 23.32
N HIS A 318 -10.25 -7.98 22.92
CA HIS A 318 -11.05 -9.15 23.26
C HIS A 318 -11.60 -9.82 21.99
N LEU A 319 -12.01 -11.08 22.10
CA LEU A 319 -12.51 -11.87 20.97
C LEU A 319 -13.97 -11.56 20.59
N GLY A 320 -14.78 -11.08 21.54
CA GLY A 320 -16.22 -10.86 21.39
C GLY A 320 -17.08 -11.80 22.25
N ASP A 321 -18.27 -11.32 22.63
CA ASP A 321 -19.28 -12.04 23.44
C ASP A 321 -20.72 -11.86 22.93
N ASP A 322 -20.85 -11.49 21.66
CA ASP A 322 -22.09 -11.25 20.93
C ASP A 322 -22.97 -10.07 21.37
N ARG A 323 -22.53 -9.29 22.36
CA ARG A 323 -23.25 -8.09 22.82
C ARG A 323 -23.07 -6.89 21.87
N LEU A 324 -21.90 -6.78 21.27
CA LEU A 324 -21.60 -5.72 20.29
C LEU A 324 -22.18 -6.11 18.93
N ARG A 325 -23.17 -5.36 18.47
CA ARG A 325 -23.78 -5.56 17.15
C ARG A 325 -23.50 -4.37 16.24
N VAL A 326 -23.17 -4.67 14.99
CA VAL A 326 -22.91 -3.67 13.96
C VAL A 326 -23.87 -3.88 12.81
N ARG A 327 -24.44 -2.78 12.29
CA ARG A 327 -25.09 -2.72 10.99
C ARG A 327 -24.05 -2.41 9.92
N LEU A 328 -24.02 -3.23 8.87
CA LEU A 328 -23.15 -3.05 7.71
C LEU A 328 -24.02 -2.86 6.47
N VAL A 329 -23.90 -1.69 5.84
CA VAL A 329 -24.48 -1.37 4.53
C VAL A 329 -23.34 -1.18 3.54
N ASN A 330 -23.34 -1.95 2.45
CA ASN A 330 -22.43 -1.79 1.32
C ASN A 330 -23.24 -1.88 0.04
N ARG A 331 -23.18 -0.84 -0.81
CA ARG A 331 -23.79 -0.80 -2.14
C ARG A 331 -22.74 -0.38 -3.14
N GLN A 332 -22.52 -1.21 -4.16
CA GLN A 332 -21.56 -0.92 -5.21
C GLN A 332 -22.15 -1.13 -6.60
N ARG A 333 -21.96 -0.14 -7.45
CA ARG A 333 -22.27 -0.24 -8.87
C ARG A 333 -21.17 -0.99 -9.59
N ARG A 334 -21.47 -2.21 -10.03
CA ARG A 334 -20.63 -2.98 -10.95
C ARG A 334 -20.99 -2.63 -12.39
N VAL A 335 -20.04 -2.12 -13.15
CA VAL A 335 -20.29 -1.60 -14.50
C VAL A 335 -19.13 -1.93 -15.44
N ARG A 336 -19.46 -2.36 -16.65
CA ARG A 336 -18.48 -2.53 -17.72
C ARG A 336 -17.90 -1.17 -18.08
N THR A 337 -16.60 -1.05 -17.96
CA THR A 337 -15.89 0.22 -18.13
C THR A 337 -14.71 0.01 -19.06
N LYS A 338 -14.54 0.97 -19.96
CA LYS A 338 -13.36 1.00 -20.83
C LYS A 338 -12.12 1.36 -20.01
N ILE A 339 -11.11 0.51 -20.07
CA ILE A 339 -9.76 0.77 -19.58
C ILE A 339 -8.80 0.86 -20.76
N ARG A 340 -7.67 1.53 -20.54
CA ARG A 340 -6.66 1.76 -21.58
C ARG A 340 -5.28 1.51 -21.02
N ASN A 341 -4.52 0.69 -21.71
CA ASN A 341 -3.08 0.60 -21.52
C ASN A 341 -2.39 1.49 -22.55
N VAL A 342 -1.28 2.11 -22.17
CA VAL A 342 -0.36 2.77 -23.11
C VAL A 342 0.77 1.78 -23.39
N ILE A 343 0.99 1.47 -24.66
CA ILE A 343 2.05 0.56 -25.12
C ILE A 343 2.93 1.33 -26.09
N GLY A 344 4.26 1.22 -25.94
CA GLY A 344 5.28 1.82 -26.79
C GLY A 344 6.64 1.19 -26.56
#